data_AF-A0A642C739-F1
#
_entry.id   AF-A0A642C739-F1
#
_cell.length_a   1.000
_cell.length_b   1.000
_cell.length_c   1.000
_cell.angle_alpha   90.00
_cell.angle_beta   90.00
_cell.angle_gamma   90.00
#
_symmetry.space_group_name_H-M   'P 1'
#
loop_
_entity.id
_entity.type
_entity.pdbx_description
1 polymer ?
#
loop_
_entity_poly.entity_id
_entity_poly.type
_entity_poly.pdbx_seq_one_letter_code
_entity_poly.pdbx_strand_id
1 'polypeptide(L)' 'VVNVRADDRNLNPETGKFELAEANPLVYVHGGYYDLGEKIGKFGWSVEKKK' A
#
# COMPACT_ATOMS: atom_id res chain seq x y z
N VAL A 1 -8.92 15.97 7.06
CA VAL A 1 -9.48 14.64 7.39
C VAL A 1 -9.79 14.62 8.87
N VAL A 2 -10.99 14.20 9.28
CA VAL A 2 -11.43 14.26 10.69
C VAL A 2 -11.49 12.89 11.39
N ASN A 3 -11.49 11.79 10.63
CA ASN A 3 -11.38 10.43 11.16
C ASN A 3 -10.92 9.47 10.03
N VAL A 4 -10.21 8.41 10.40
CA VAL A 4 -9.87 7.27 9.53
C VAL A 4 -10.11 6.00 10.33
N ARG A 5 -10.76 5.00 9.72
CA ARG A 5 -10.94 3.67 10.30
C ARG A 5 -10.20 2.66 9.44
N ALA A 6 -9.38 1.84 10.08
CA ALA A 6 -8.69 0.71 9.47
C ALA A 6 -8.90 -0.51 10.36
N ASP A 7 -8.88 -1.70 9.77
CA ASP A 7 -8.83 -2.94 10.52
C ASP A 7 -7.45 -3.08 11.17
N ASP A 8 -7.40 -3.38 12.47
CA ASP A 8 -6.16 -3.50 13.23
C ASP A 8 -5.18 -4.51 12.63
N ARG A 9 -5.69 -5.52 11.90
CA ARG A 9 -4.87 -6.51 11.19
C ARG A 9 -3.94 -5.91 10.14
N ASN A 10 -4.26 -4.72 9.63
CA ASN A 10 -3.47 -4.02 8.61
C ASN A 10 -2.62 -2.89 9.21
N LEU A 11 -2.58 -2.76 10.53
CA LEU A 11 -1.72 -1.82 11.23
C LEU A 11 -0.46 -2.53 11.68
N ASN A 12 0.69 -1.94 11.37
CA ASN A 12 1.95 -2.41 11.90
C ASN A 12 1.96 -2.21 13.43
N PRO A 13 2.12 -3.27 14.24
CA PRO A 13 1.92 -3.20 15.69
C PRO A 13 3.01 -2.39 16.41
N GLU A 14 4.18 -2.20 15.80
CA GLU A 14 5.29 -1.47 16.39
C GLU A 14 5.24 0.03 16.08
N THR A 15 4.84 0.37 14.84
CA THR A 15 4.89 1.75 14.33
C THR A 15 3.53 2.43 14.27
N GLY A 16 2.44 1.66 14.39
CA GLY A 16 1.06 2.13 14.19
C GLY A 16 0.75 2.53 12.73
N LYS A 17 1.67 2.29 11.80
CA LYS A 17 1.51 2.63 10.39
C LYS A 17 0.52 1.68 9.72
N PHE A 18 -0.40 2.24 8.94
CA PHE A 18 -1.28 1.44 8.09
C PHE A 18 -0.50 0.92 6.88
N GLU A 19 -0.35 -0.39 6.78
CA GLU A 19 0.32 -1.06 5.67
C GLU A 19 -0.69 -1.32 4.53
N LEU A 20 -1.04 -0.25 3.81
CA LEU A 20 -2.03 -0.28 2.73
C LEU A 20 -1.78 -1.38 1.69
N ALA A 21 -0.52 -1.69 1.40
CA ALA A 21 -0.18 -2.74 0.44
C ALA A 21 -0.61 -4.14 0.92
N GLU A 22 -0.60 -4.40 2.23
CA GLU A 22 -1.01 -5.68 2.83
C GLU A 22 -2.54 -5.85 2.83
N ALA A 23 -3.28 -4.74 2.77
CA ALA A 23 -4.74 -4.75 2.67
C ALA A 23 -5.27 -5.21 1.29
N ASN A 24 -4.38 -5.53 0.35
CA ASN A 24 -4.68 -5.95 -1.03
C ASN A 24 -5.83 -5.17 -1.70
N PRO A 25 -5.72 -3.84 -1.82
CA PRO A 25 -6.78 -3.02 -2.40
C PRO A 25 -7.00 -3.34 -3.88
N LEU A 26 -8.26 -3.26 -4.30
CA LEU A 26 -8.63 -3.31 -5.70
C LEU A 26 -8.21 -2.02 -6.41
N VAL A 27 -7.53 -2.15 -7.54
CA VAL A 27 -7.10 -1.03 -8.37
C VAL A 27 -7.99 -0.90 -9.60
N TYR A 28 -8.45 0.31 -9.89
CA TYR A 28 -9.21 0.61 -11.10
C TYR A 28 -8.37 1.39 -12.11
N VAL A 29 -8.28 0.90 -13.35
CA VAL A 29 -7.61 1.60 -14.46
C VAL A 29 -8.42 1.43 -15.74
N HIS A 30 -8.93 2.54 -16.28
CA HIS A 30 -9.63 2.60 -17.58
C HIS A 30 -10.67 1.49 -17.82
N GLY A 31 -11.52 1.20 -16.82
CA GLY A 31 -12.60 0.21 -16.95
C GLY A 31 -12.22 -1.20 -16.48
N GLY A 32 -10.94 -1.43 -16.17
CA GLY A 32 -10.45 -2.69 -15.61
C GLY A 32 -10.25 -2.63 -14.10
N TYR A 33 -10.40 -3.78 -13.46
CA TYR A 33 -10.08 -4.01 -12.07
C TYR A 33 -8.85 -4.93 -11.97
N TYR A 34 -7.89 -4.55 -11.14
CA TYR A 34 -6.58 -5.20 -11.03
C TYR A 34 -6.18 -5.35 -9.57
N ASP A 35 -5.33 -6.33 -9.30
CA ASP A 35 -4.62 -6.43 -8.03
C ASP A 35 -3.40 -5.49 -8.02
N LEU A 36 -2.88 -5.21 -6.82
CA LEU A 36 -1.57 -4.57 -6.69
C LEU A 36 -0.45 -5.51 -7.13
N GLY A 37 0.52 -4.97 -7.87
CA GLY A 37 1.77 -5.67 -8.20
C GLY A 37 2.80 -5.64 -7.06
N GLU A 38 3.99 -6.18 -7.32
CA GLU A 38 5.09 -6.17 -6.36
C GLU A 38 5.55 -4.75 -6.01
N LYS A 39 5.96 -4.55 -4.76
CA LYS A 39 6.57 -3.28 -4.33
C LYS A 39 7.96 -3.13 -4.93
N ILE A 40 8.14 -2.13 -5.79
CA ILE A 40 9.39 -1.89 -6.55
C ILE A 40 10.28 -0.76 -6.00
N GLY A 41 9.91 -0.14 -4.88
CA GLY A 41 10.72 0.90 -4.26
C GLY A 41 9.95 1.79 -3.29
N LYS A 42 10.50 2.98 -3.04
CA LYS A 42 9.95 4.02 -2.15
C LYS A 42 10.07 5.40 -2.80
N PHE A 43 9.20 6.32 -2.39
CA PHE A 43 9.22 7.71 -2.84
C PHE A 43 10.61 8.35 -2.65
N GLY A 44 11.03 9.19 -3.61
CA GLY A 44 12.37 9.79 -3.66
C GLY A 44 13.39 9.01 -4.49
N TRP A 45 13.01 7.87 -5.08
CA TRP A 45 13.83 7.06 -5.99
C TRP A 45 13.00 6.64 -7.20
N SER A 46 13.52 6.79 -8.42
CA SER A 46 12.76 6.42 -9.64
C SER A 46 12.48 4.91 -9.72
N VAL A 47 13.46 4.08 -9.35
CA VAL A 47 13.34 2.63 -9.08
C VAL A 47 14.45 2.29 -8.08
N GLU A 48 14.14 1.56 -7.02
CA GLU A 48 15.17 1.08 -6.08
C GLU A 48 15.99 -0.01 -6.78
N LYS A 49 17.30 0.21 -6.99
CA LYS A 49 18.16 -0.79 -7.62
C LYS A 49 18.33 -1.98 -6.66
N LYS A 50 18.17 -3.20 -7.18
CA LYS A 50 18.54 -4.42 -6.45
C LYS A 50 20.03 -4.35 -6.11
N LYS A 51 20.38 -4.60 -4.86
CA LYS A 51 21.77 -4.69 -4.40
C LYS A 51 22.32 -6.09 -4.68
#